data_AF-A0A365TY79-F1
#
_entry.id   AF-A0A365TY79-F1
#
_cell.length_a   1.000
_cell.length_b   1.000
_cell.length_c   1.000
_cell.angle_alpha   90.00
_cell.angle_beta   90.00
_cell.angle_gamma   90.00
#
_symmetry.space_group_name_H-M   'P 1'
#
loop_
_entity.id
_entity.type
_entity.pdbx_description
1 polymer ?
#
loop_
_entity_poly.entity_id
_entity_poly.type
_entity_poly.pdbx_seq_one_letter_code
_entity_poly.pdbx_strand_id
1 'polypeptide(L)' 'MSAAPATASEVKIYPYATAVNYCPAGLQPVVLNGVICCGTPNVHQSYQQVMRHPVKRSVGYSPFCKPGEKGC' A
#
# COMPACT_ATOMS: atom_id res chain seq x y z
N MET A 1 29.60 2.72 19.05
CA MET A 1 28.78 2.40 17.86
C MET A 1 28.09 3.65 17.37
N SER A 2 28.52 4.22 16.23
CA SER A 2 27.76 5.27 15.55
C SER A 2 26.62 4.61 14.77
N ALA A 3 25.38 4.87 15.18
CA ALA A 3 24.20 4.42 14.45
C ALA A 3 24.09 5.25 13.16
N ALA A 4 24.26 4.61 12.01
CA ALA A 4 23.89 5.22 10.75
C ALA A 4 22.39 5.58 10.81
N PRO A 5 21.96 6.76 10.31
CA PRO A 5 20.55 7.06 10.24
C PRO A 5 19.94 6.00 9.32
N ALA A 6 18.94 5.28 9.81
CA ALA A 6 18.09 4.51 8.92
C ALA A 6 17.59 5.49 7.87
N THR A 7 17.91 5.26 6.60
CA THR A 7 17.25 5.95 5.49
C THR A 7 15.80 5.49 5.54
N ALA A 8 15.01 6.16 6.38
CA ALA A 8 13.59 5.94 6.50
C ALA A 8 13.03 6.24 5.11
N SER A 9 12.77 5.18 4.35
CA SER A 9 11.87 5.27 3.22
C SER A 9 10.63 5.96 3.76
N GLU A 10 10.37 7.17 3.28
CA GLU A 10 9.40 8.09 3.85
C GLU A 10 8.12 7.33 4.22
N VAL A 11 7.83 7.21 5.52
CA VAL A 11 6.75 6.35 6.00
C VAL A 11 5.44 6.95 5.51
N LYS A 12 4.79 6.32 4.53
CA LYS A 12 3.55 6.82 3.95
C LYS A 12 2.38 6.46 4.87
N ILE A 13 1.72 7.49 5.40
CA ILE A 13 0.54 7.42 6.26
C ILE A 13 -0.66 7.86 5.43
N TYR A 14 -1.50 6.90 5.07
CA TYR A 14 -2.63 7.14 4.17
C TYR A 14 -3.90 7.49 4.95
N PRO A 15 -4.72 8.45 4.51
CA PRO A 15 -6.05 8.66 5.09
C PRO A 15 -6.93 7.42 4.87
N TYR A 16 -7.68 7.04 5.90
CA TYR A 16 -8.72 6.01 5.79
C TYR A 16 -10.07 6.69 5.54
N ALA A 17 -10.71 6.40 4.40
CA ALA A 17 -12.00 6.97 4.05
C ALA A 17 -13.12 6.26 4.83
N THR A 18 -13.65 6.93 5.85
CA THR A 18 -14.76 6.45 6.67
C THR A 18 -15.72 7.61 6.97
N ALA A 19 -17.01 7.31 7.02
CA ALA A 19 -18.05 8.28 7.36
C ALA A 19 -18.06 8.65 8.85
N VAL A 20 -17.46 7.82 9.72
CA VAL A 20 -17.43 8.02 11.17
C VAL A 20 -15.99 8.08 11.65
N ASN A 21 -15.69 9.02 12.54
CA ASN A 21 -14.38 9.15 13.17
C ASN A 21 -14.45 8.61 14.61
N TYR A 22 -13.82 7.46 14.85
CA TYR A 22 -13.70 6.85 16.18
C TYR A 22 -12.38 7.22 16.89
N CYS A 23 -11.61 8.13 16.32
CA CYS A 23 -10.37 8.59 16.91
C CYS A 23 -10.60 9.68 17.97
N PRO A 24 -9.71 9.78 18.97
CA PRO A 24 -9.77 10.86 19.96
C PRO A 24 -9.60 12.23 19.29
N ALA A 25 -10.03 13.28 20.00
CA ALA A 25 -10.23 14.62 19.47
C ALA A 25 -9.06 15.13 18.61
N GLY A 26 -9.38 15.53 17.36
CA GLY A 26 -8.43 16.13 16.41
C GLY A 26 -7.61 15.14 15.57
N LEU A 27 -7.73 13.84 15.82
CA LEU A 27 -7.10 12.81 14.97
C LEU A 27 -8.12 12.21 14.01
N GLN A 28 -7.63 11.73 12.87
CA GLN A 28 -8.43 10.99 11.90
C GLN A 28 -7.92 9.55 11.79
N PRO A 29 -8.76 8.62 11.29
CA PRO A 29 -8.31 7.28 11.00
C PRO A 29 -7.37 7.31 9.79
N VAL A 30 -6.25 6.61 9.94
CA VAL A 30 -5.20 6.47 8.94
C VAL A 30 -4.79 5.01 8.79
N VAL A 31 -4.15 4.68 7.67
CA VAL A 31 -3.58 3.37 7.39
C VAL A 31 -2.07 3.51 7.28
N LEU A 32 -1.37 2.72 8.07
CA LEU A 32 0.08 2.59 8.04
C LEU A 32 0.45 1.11 7.95
N ASN A 33 1.21 0.74 6.91
CA ASN A 33 1.57 -0.65 6.64
C ASN A 33 0.38 -1.63 6.61
N GLY A 34 -0.80 -1.17 6.22
CA GLY A 34 -2.03 -1.98 6.17
C GLY A 34 -2.80 -2.09 7.50
N VAL A 35 -2.31 -1.47 8.58
CA VAL A 35 -3.00 -1.41 9.87
C VAL A 35 -3.73 -0.07 10.00
N ILE A 36 -4.96 -0.10 10.53
CA ILE A 36 -5.75 1.11 10.80
C ILE A 36 -5.41 1.62 12.20
N CYS A 37 -5.05 2.89 12.30
CA CYS A 37 -4.77 3.58 13.56
C CYS A 37 -5.22 5.04 13.50
N CYS A 38 -5.11 5.77 14.62
CA CYS A 38 -5.44 7.19 14.70
C CYS A 38 -4.18 8.04 14.49
N GLY A 39 -4.24 9.03 13.62
CA GLY A 39 -3.08 9.87 13.31
C GLY A 39 -3.39 10.96 12.30
N THR A 40 -2.32 11.55 11.76
CA THR A 40 -2.38 12.55 10.69
C THR A 40 -1.80 11.97 9.40
N PRO A 41 -2.54 12.01 8.29
CA PRO A 41 -2.03 11.56 7.00
C PRO A 41 -0.93 12.52 6.51
N ASN A 42 0.11 11.96 5.89
CA ASN A 42 1.14 12.75 5.21
C ASN A 42 1.03 12.69 3.68
N VAL A 43 0.09 11.89 3.17
CA VAL A 43 -0.20 11.77 1.74
C VAL A 43 -1.70 11.95 1.48
N HIS A 44 -2.04 12.51 0.33
CA HIS A 44 -3.43 12.73 -0.07
C HIS A 44 -4.10 11.51 -0.71
N GLN A 45 -3.33 10.49 -1.08
CA GLN A 45 -3.84 9.28 -1.72
C GLN A 45 -4.39 8.31 -0.67
N SER A 46 -5.46 7.58 -0.97
CA SER A 46 -5.94 6.53 -0.07
C SER A 46 -5.11 5.25 -0.19
N TYR A 47 -5.07 4.45 0.88
CA TYR A 47 -4.40 3.14 0.86
C TYR A 47 -4.94 2.24 -0.26
N GLN A 48 -6.26 2.28 -0.49
CA GLN A 48 -6.91 1.52 -1.55
C GLN A 48 -6.43 1.96 -2.95
N GLN A 49 -6.20 3.25 -3.18
CA GLN A 49 -5.68 3.74 -4.46
C GLN A 49 -4.26 3.23 -4.73
N VAL A 50 -3.40 3.23 -3.72
CA VAL A 50 -2.02 2.76 -3.86
C VAL A 50 -1.96 1.24 -4.05
N MET A 51 -2.83 0.51 -3.36
CA MET A 51 -2.95 -0.95 -3.54
C MET A 51 -3.59 -1.34 -4.88
N ARG A 52 -4.28 -0.42 -5.56
CA ARG A 52 -4.85 -0.62 -6.90
C ARG A 52 -3.82 -0.50 -8.04
N HIS A 53 -2.52 -0.41 -7.76
CA HIS A 53 -1.50 -0.36 -8.81
C HIS A 53 -1.69 -1.56 -9.76
N PRO A 54 -1.98 -1.32 -11.07
CA PRO A 54 -2.14 -2.41 -12.01
C PRO A 54 -0.77 -3.05 -12.22
N VAL A 55 -0.57 -4.23 -11.65
CA VAL A 55 0.55 -5.08 -12.04
C VAL A 55 0.16 -5.64 -13.42
N LYS A 56 0.78 -5.14 -14.49
CA LYS A 56 0.59 -5.72 -15.82
C LYS A 56 1.00 -7.18 -15.75
N ARG A 57 0.04 -8.09 -15.68
CA ARG A 57 0.29 -9.53 -15.84
C ARG A 57 0.32 -9.78 -17.34
N SER A 58 1.51 -9.83 -17.91
CA SER A 58 1.69 -10.30 -19.28
C SER A 58 1.43 -11.82 -19.29
N VAL A 59 0.20 -12.22 -19.60
CA VAL A 59 -0.09 -13.59 -20.04
C VAL A 59 0.32 -13.66 -21.51
N GLY A 60 1.53 -14.15 -21.76
CA GLY A 60 2.01 -14.40 -23.11
C GLY A 60 1.33 -15.67 -23.62
N TYR A 61 0.32 -15.54 -24.49
CA TYR A 61 -0.19 -16.69 -25.24
C TYR A 61 0.87 -17.09 -26.27
N SER A 62 1.60 -18.17 -25.98
CA SER A 62 2.48 -18.82 -26.96
C SER A 62 1.74 -20.04 -27.53
N PRO A 63 1.57 -20.18 -28.86
CA PRO A 63 1.01 -21.39 -29.44
C PRO A 63 1.96 -22.60 -29.34
N PHE A 64 3.23 -22.38 -28.94
CA PHE A 64 4.22 -23.42 -28.71
C PHE A 64 4.60 -23.42 -27.23
N CYS A 65 3.91 -24.25 -26.46
CA CYS A 65 4.20 -24.44 -25.05
C CYS A 65 4.94 -25.75 -24.87
N LYS A 66 6.07 -25.70 -24.15
CA LYS A 66 6.78 -26.95 -23.84
C LYS A 66 5.98 -27.71 -22.77
N PRO A 67 5.95 -29.06 -22.79
CA PRO A 67 5.28 -29.82 -21.76
C PRO A 67 5.79 -29.43 -20.36
N GLY A 68 4.91 -28.88 -19.52
CA GLY A 68 5.20 -28.52 -18.12
C GLY A 68 5.23 -27.02 -17.78
N GLU A 69 5.05 -26.10 -18.73
CA GLU A 69 4.98 -24.65 -18.43
C GLU A 69 3.58 -24.23 -17.95
N LYS A 70 3.51 -23.57 -16.78
CA LYS A 70 2.27 -22.96 -16.27
C LYS A 70 2.11 -21.55 -16.84
N GLY A 71 0.96 -21.26 -17.47
CA GLY A 71 0.64 -19.92 -18.01
C GLY A 71 0.80 -19.81 -19.52
N CYS A 72 1.24 -20.89 -20.15
CA CYS A 72 0.57 -21.47 -21.28
C CYS A 72 -0.81 -22.04 -20.85
#